data_AF-A0A0Q5MPT8-F1
#
_entry.id   AF-A0A0Q5MPT8-F1
#
_cell.length_a   1.000
_cell.length_b   1.000
_cell.length_c   1.000
_cell.angle_alpha   90.00
_cell.angle_beta   90.00
_cell.angle_gamma   90.00
#
_symmetry.space_group_name_H-M   'P 1'
#
loop_
_entity.id
_entity.type
_entity.pdbx_description
1 polymer ?
#
loop_
_entity_poly.entity_id
_entity_poly.type
_entity_poly.pdbx_seq_one_letter_code
_entity_poly.pdbx_strand_id
1 'polypeptide(L)'
;MAAVLGVAALLMAFRFWTDRQLDAPVAQNYASFLDDLANDSLQARAYRASYLHHFTRATVAARHFEQVCATMLRMAEADGARVHDGATAMAEGCRQHMRRYGGDALPRD
;
A
#
# COMPACT_ATOMS: atom_id res chain seq x y z
N MET A 1 -31.16 -8.95 26.59
CA MET A 1 -31.11 -9.04 25.10
C MET A 1 -30.87 -7.69 24.42
N ALA A 2 -31.53 -6.59 24.81
CA ALA A 2 -31.31 -5.27 24.19
C ALA A 2 -29.87 -4.73 24.30
N ALA A 3 -29.20 -4.93 25.44
CA ALA A 3 -27.81 -4.47 25.63
C ALA A 3 -26.80 -5.17 24.70
N VAL A 4 -26.99 -6.46 24.41
CA VAL A 4 -26.12 -7.24 23.52
C VAL A 4 -26.27 -6.78 22.06
N LEU A 5 -27.51 -6.49 21.64
CA LEU A 5 -27.79 -5.95 20.30
C LEU A 5 -27.19 -4.55 20.11
N GLY A 6 -27.24 -3.69 21.14
CA GLY A 6 -26.60 -2.37 21.10
C GLY A 6 -25.08 -2.43 20.94
N VAL A 7 -24.41 -3.30 21.70
CA VAL A 7 -22.96 -3.50 21.58
C VAL A 7 -22.59 -4.10 20.23
N ALA A 8 -23.33 -5.08 19.73
CA ALA A 8 -23.09 -5.66 18.41
C ALA A 8 -23.23 -4.64 17.28
N ALA A 9 -24.25 -3.77 17.33
CA ALA A 9 -24.44 -2.71 16.34
C ALA A 9 -23.29 -1.68 16.36
N LEU A 10 -22.82 -1.30 17.55
CA LEU A 10 -21.66 -0.40 17.70
C LEU A 10 -20.37 -1.02 17.12
N LEU A 11 -20.11 -2.30 17.39
CA LEU A 11 -18.95 -3.00 16.85
C LEU A 11 -19.02 -3.12 15.31
N MET A 12 -20.19 -3.40 14.75
CA MET A 12 -20.37 -3.43 13.29
C MET A 12 -20.17 -2.05 12.66
N ALA A 13 -20.73 -0.99 13.25
CA ALA A 13 -20.54 0.38 12.76
C ALA A 13 -19.06 0.80 12.83
N PHE A 14 -18.38 0.46 13.92
CA PHE A 14 -16.95 0.75 14.08
C PHE A 14 -16.11 -0.02 13.06
N ARG A 15 -16.37 -1.33 12.89
CA ARG A 15 -15.66 -2.16 11.91
C ARG A 15 -15.85 -1.66 10.48
N PHE A 16 -17.09 -1.31 10.12
CA PHE A 16 -17.37 -0.75 8.80
C PHE A 16 -16.66 0.60 8.58
N TRP A 17 -16.60 1.44 9.61
CA TRP A 17 -15.89 2.71 9.55
C TRP A 17 -14.37 2.53 9.39
N THR A 18 -13.76 1.58 10.11
CA THR A 18 -12.34 1.26 9.96
C THR A 18 -12.03 0.65 8.59
N ASP A 19 -12.87 -0.26 8.11
CA ASP A 19 -12.68 -0.90 6.79
C ASP A 19 -12.76 0.16 5.68
N ARG A 20 -13.71 1.11 5.79
CA ARG A 20 -13.81 2.27 4.88
C ARG A 20 -12.56 3.15 4.88
N GLN A 21 -11.94 3.38 6.04
CA GLN A 21 -10.70 4.16 6.12
C GLN A 21 -9.51 3.41 5.51
N LEU A 22 -9.42 2.10 5.74
CA LEU A 22 -8.37 1.26 5.20
C LEU A 22 -8.45 1.11 3.68
N ASP A 23 -9.66 1.15 3.14
CA ASP A 23 -9.94 1.19 1.71
C ASP A 23 -9.79 2.59 1.10
N ALA A 24 -9.51 3.63 1.89
CA ALA A 24 -9.25 4.97 1.39
C ALA A 24 -7.95 5.02 0.57
N PRO A 25 -7.80 5.98 -0.35
CA PRO A 25 -6.53 6.21 -1.04
C PRO A 25 -5.41 6.56 -0.05
N VAL A 26 -4.18 6.15 -0.36
CA VAL A 26 -3.02 6.59 0.43
C VAL A 26 -2.88 8.12 0.38
N ALA A 27 -2.29 8.71 1.41
CA ALA A 27 -2.03 10.15 1.41
C ALA A 27 -1.07 10.54 0.26
N GLN A 28 -1.22 11.77 -0.25
CA GLN A 28 -0.57 12.23 -1.48
C GLN A 28 0.96 12.05 -1.48
N ASN A 29 1.61 12.28 -0.34
CA ASN A 29 3.06 12.10 -0.20
C ASN A 29 3.51 10.66 -0.46
N TYR A 30 2.75 9.67 0.00
CA TYR A 30 3.04 8.25 -0.24
C TYR A 30 2.72 7.85 -1.68
N ALA A 31 1.66 8.41 -2.28
CA ALA A 31 1.35 8.20 -3.68
C ALA A 31 2.47 8.73 -4.59
N SER A 32 2.96 9.93 -4.32
CA SER A 32 4.09 10.53 -5.05
C SER A 32 5.38 9.71 -4.90
N PHE A 33 5.65 9.15 -3.72
CA PHE A 33 6.79 8.23 -3.58
C PHE A 33 6.66 6.98 -4.48
N LEU A 34 5.46 6.42 -4.61
CA LEU A 34 5.23 5.30 -5.54
C LEU A 34 5.28 5.74 -7.01
N ASP A 35 4.95 7.00 -7.32
CA ASP A 35 5.15 7.59 -8.65
C ASP A 35 6.65 7.65 -8.99
N ASP A 36 7.48 8.14 -8.06
CA ASP A 36 8.93 8.23 -8.23
C ASP A 36 9.55 6.85 -8.48
N LEU A 37 9.19 5.84 -7.67
CA LEU A 37 9.65 4.46 -7.88
C LEU A 37 9.22 3.89 -9.24
N ALA A 38 8.01 4.19 -9.70
CA ALA A 38 7.52 3.75 -11.01
C ALA A 38 8.13 4.54 -12.18
N ASN A 39 8.61 5.76 -11.94
CA ASN A 39 9.33 6.53 -12.94
C ASN A 39 10.74 5.96 -13.15
N ASP A 40 11.39 5.57 -12.05
CA ASP A 40 12.78 5.09 -12.05
C ASP A 40 12.91 3.57 -12.36
N SER A 41 11.82 2.81 -12.29
CA SER A 41 11.82 1.35 -12.57
C SER A 41 10.64 0.90 -13.42
N LEU A 42 10.97 0.22 -14.53
CA LEU A 42 9.97 -0.39 -15.41
C LEU A 42 9.22 -1.53 -14.71
N GLN A 43 9.92 -2.30 -13.87
CA GLN A 43 9.31 -3.39 -13.09
C GLN A 43 8.32 -2.84 -12.05
N ALA A 44 8.74 -1.82 -11.28
CA ALA A 44 7.86 -1.16 -10.31
C ALA A 44 6.61 -0.54 -10.97
N ARG A 45 6.78 0.05 -12.16
CA ARG A 45 5.66 0.58 -12.97
C ARG A 45 4.69 -0.52 -13.40
N ALA A 46 5.19 -1.63 -13.91
CA ALA A 46 4.37 -2.76 -14.36
C ALA A 46 3.61 -3.39 -13.19
N TYR A 47 4.26 -3.54 -12.04
CA TYR A 47 3.62 -4.03 -10.81
C TYR A 47 2.48 -3.11 -10.37
N ARG A 48 2.72 -1.80 -10.34
CA ARG A 48 1.69 -0.82 -9.97
C ARG A 48 0.50 -0.85 -10.94
N ALA A 49 0.76 -0.89 -12.25
CA ALA A 49 -0.32 -1.01 -13.25
C ALA A 49 -1.15 -2.28 -13.03
N SER A 50 -0.49 -3.40 -12.74
CA SER A 50 -1.14 -4.68 -12.44
C SER A 50 -2.01 -4.59 -11.17
N TYR A 51 -1.51 -3.94 -10.11
CA TYR A 51 -2.28 -3.68 -8.90
C TYR A 51 -3.53 -2.84 -9.19
N LEU A 52 -3.37 -1.70 -9.87
CA LEU A 52 -4.46 -0.78 -10.15
C LEU A 52 -5.56 -1.45 -10.99
N HIS A 53 -5.16 -2.24 -11.97
CA HIS A 53 -6.07 -3.04 -12.79
C HIS A 53 -6.78 -4.13 -11.97
N HIS A 54 -6.03 -4.91 -11.17
CA HIS A 54 -6.60 -6.01 -10.37
C HIS A 54 -7.68 -5.53 -9.40
N PHE A 55 -7.41 -4.41 -8.71
CA PHE A 55 -8.36 -3.85 -7.75
C PHE A 55 -9.34 -2.83 -8.36
N THR A 56 -9.29 -2.61 -9.67
CA THR A 56 -10.12 -1.61 -10.39
C THR A 56 -10.09 -0.23 -9.72
N ARG A 57 -8.89 0.24 -9.37
CA ARG A 57 -8.66 1.48 -8.60
C ARG A 57 -7.68 2.40 -9.31
N ALA A 58 -7.82 3.71 -9.10
CA ALA A 58 -6.91 4.72 -9.64
C ALA A 58 -5.65 4.93 -8.78
N THR A 59 -5.69 4.52 -7.50
CA THR A 59 -4.57 4.64 -6.57
C THR A 59 -4.52 3.47 -5.59
N VAL A 60 -3.39 3.33 -4.91
CA VAL A 60 -3.17 2.30 -3.89
C VAL A 60 -4.05 2.59 -2.67
N ALA A 61 -4.65 1.54 -2.12
CA ALA A 61 -5.40 1.61 -0.87
C ALA A 61 -4.44 1.69 0.32
N ALA A 62 -4.81 2.43 1.38
CA ALA A 62 -4.01 2.54 2.60
C ALA A 62 -3.64 1.17 3.18
N ARG A 63 -4.59 0.21 3.20
CA ARG A 63 -4.36 -1.16 3.67
C ARG A 63 -3.33 -1.95 2.88
N HIS A 64 -3.13 -1.62 1.61
CA HIS A 64 -2.23 -2.32 0.70
C HIS A 64 -0.88 -1.59 0.56
N PHE A 65 -0.75 -0.40 1.15
CA PHE A 65 0.41 0.46 0.96
C PHE A 65 1.72 -0.23 1.36
N GLU A 66 1.81 -0.83 2.54
CA GLU A 66 3.06 -1.42 3.02
C GLU A 66 3.59 -2.50 2.07
N GLN A 67 2.71 -3.39 1.60
CA GLN A 67 3.07 -4.45 0.67
C GLN A 67 3.45 -3.88 -0.69
N VAL A 68 2.64 -2.99 -1.25
CA VAL A 68 2.91 -2.38 -2.56
C VAL A 68 4.22 -1.58 -2.52
N CYS A 69 4.45 -0.81 -1.46
CA CYS A 69 5.66 -0.03 -1.27
C CYS A 69 6.91 -0.91 -1.17
N ALA A 70 6.86 -1.95 -0.33
CA ALA A 70 7.99 -2.86 -0.16
C ALA A 70 8.35 -3.57 -1.47
N THR A 71 7.35 -4.01 -2.23
CA THR A 71 7.53 -4.73 -3.50
C THR A 71 8.01 -3.80 -4.62
N MET A 72 7.42 -2.60 -4.75
CA MET A 72 7.89 -1.60 -5.72
C MET A 72 9.30 -1.10 -5.41
N LEU A 73 9.61 -0.85 -4.14
CA LEU A 73 10.96 -0.43 -3.74
C LEU A 73 12.00 -1.50 -4.04
N ARG A 74 11.67 -2.79 -3.84
CA ARG A 74 12.58 -3.90 -4.18
C ARG A 74 12.89 -3.94 -5.66
N MET A 75 11.85 -3.83 -6.50
CA MET A 75 12.00 -3.80 -7.96
C MET A 75 12.81 -2.58 -8.40
N ALA A 76 12.56 -1.42 -7.79
CA ALA A 76 13.29 -0.21 -8.11
C ALA A 76 14.77 -0.31 -7.72
N GLU A 77 15.09 -0.78 -6.52
CA GLU A 77 16.47 -1.01 -6.09
C GLU A 77 17.18 -2.08 -6.95
N ALA A 78 16.46 -3.13 -7.38
CA ALA A 78 16.99 -4.15 -8.30
C ALA A 78 17.28 -3.60 -9.70
N ASP A 79 16.49 -2.63 -10.18
CA ASP A 79 16.72 -1.90 -11.43
C ASP A 79 17.81 -0.80 -11.28
N GLY A 80 18.35 -0.59 -10.07
CA GLY A 80 19.39 0.40 -9.79
C GLY A 80 18.89 1.81 -9.47
N ALA A 81 17.58 1.98 -9.22
CA ALA A 81 17.01 3.25 -8.81
C ALA A 81 17.56 3.68 -7.43
N ARG A 82 17.76 4.99 -7.26
CA ARG A 82 18.19 5.57 -5.98
C ARG A 82 17.06 6.36 -5.38
N VAL A 83 16.73 6.05 -4.13
CA VAL A 83 15.74 6.82 -3.36
C VAL A 83 16.28 8.22 -3.11
N HIS A 84 15.46 9.23 -3.37
CA HIS A 84 15.79 10.63 -3.07
C HIS A 84 15.93 10.88 -1.57
N ASP A 85 16.85 11.76 -1.15
CA ASP A 85 17.17 12.00 0.27
C ASP A 85 15.93 12.34 1.11
N GLY A 86 15.01 13.15 0.57
CA GLY A 86 13.74 13.51 1.20
C GLY A 86 12.74 12.35 1.40
N ALA A 87 12.94 11.22 0.73
CA ALA A 87 12.12 10.02 0.83
C ALA A 87 12.80 8.88 1.60
N THR A 88 14.01 9.09 2.14
CA THR A 88 14.79 8.06 2.84
C THR A 88 14.02 7.43 4.00
N ALA A 89 13.32 8.23 4.80
CA ALA A 89 12.53 7.71 5.92
C ALA A 89 11.36 6.82 5.46
N MET A 90 10.71 7.16 4.33
CA MET A 90 9.65 6.33 3.75
C MET A 90 10.21 5.03 3.18
N ALA A 91 11.33 5.11 2.45
CA ALA A 91 12.00 3.93 1.93
C ALA A 91 12.45 2.99 3.04
N GLU A 92 13.00 3.52 4.14
CA GLU A 92 13.42 2.70 5.28
C GLU A 92 12.25 1.96 5.93
N GLY A 93 11.11 2.66 6.09
CA GLY A 93 9.86 2.01 6.50
C GLY A 93 9.51 0.84 5.58
N CYS A 94 9.50 1.06 4.27
CA CYS A 94 9.16 0.01 3.31
C CYS A 94 10.18 -1.14 3.29
N ARG A 95 11.48 -0.86 3.50
CA ARG A 95 12.53 -1.88 3.63
C ARG A 95 12.30 -2.80 4.82
N GLN A 96 11.85 -2.26 5.94
CA GLN A 96 11.52 -3.07 7.12
C GLN A 96 10.45 -4.13 6.80
N HIS A 97 9.52 -3.79 5.91
CA HIS A 97 8.42 -4.66 5.48
C HIS A 97 8.78 -5.58 4.29
N MET A 98 9.90 -5.37 3.59
CA MET A 98 10.32 -6.24 2.48
C MET A 98 10.49 -7.69 2.87
N ARG A 99 10.95 -7.98 4.10
CA ARG A 99 11.08 -9.36 4.59
C ARG A 99 9.73 -10.03 4.82
N ARG A 100 8.70 -9.25 5.13
CA ARG A 100 7.32 -9.73 5.36
C ARG A 100 6.58 -9.99 4.06
N TYR A 101 6.79 -9.12 3.06
CA TYR A 101 6.11 -9.19 1.77
C TYR A 101 7.08 -9.64 0.66
N GLY A 102 7.87 -10.67 0.95
CA GLY A 102 9.03 -11.14 0.17
C GLY A 102 8.79 -11.63 -1.26
N GLY A 103 7.63 -11.41 -1.87
CA GLY A 103 7.33 -11.87 -3.24
C GLY A 103 6.64 -10.81 -4.09
N ASP A 104 6.65 -11.03 -5.40
CA ASP A 104 6.00 -10.17 -6.41
C ASP A 104 4.47 -10.35 -6.45
N ALA A 105 3.93 -11.02 -5.42
CA ALA A 105 2.50 -11.26 -5.31
C ALA A 105 1.77 -9.95 -5.00
N LEU A 106 0.64 -9.76 -5.67
CA LEU A 106 -0.32 -8.72 -5.32
C LEU A 106 -0.84 -8.94 -3.89
N PRO A 107 -1.26 -7.87 -3.19
CA PRO A 107 -1.96 -7.97 -1.91
C PRO A 107 -3.16 -8.91 -1.98
N ARG A 108 -3.46 -9.57 -0.86
CA ARG A 108 -4.67 -10.37 -0.69
C ARG A 108 -5.67 -9.58 0.16
N ASP A 109 -6.94 -9.64 -0.22
CA ASP A 109 -8.04 -9.03 0.52
C ASP A 109 -8.35 -9.74 1.84
#